data_AF-A0A2J8ILN8-F1
#
_entry.id   AF-A0A2J8ILN8-F1
#
_cell.length_a   1.000
_cell.length_b   1.000
_cell.length_c   1.000
_cell.angle_alpha   90.00
_cell.angle_beta   90.00
_cell.angle_gamma   90.00
#
_symmetry.space_group_name_H-M   'P 1'
#
loop_
_entity.id
_entity.type
_entity.pdbx_description
1 polymer ?
#
loop_
_entity_poly.entity_id
_entity_poly.type
_entity_poly.pdbx_seq_one_letter_code
_entity_poly.pdbx_strand_id
1 'polypeptide(L)'
;DEHFIFQVSSKTVTQRVLKFSIYHVDRQRKHQLLGQVLFPLKNETLVGDCRRVIWRDLEAESLEPPSEFGDLQFCLSYNDYLSRLTVVVLRARGLRLQEDRGIVSVFVKVSLMNHNKFVKCKKTSAVLGSINPVYNETFSFKADATELDTASLSLTVVQNMEGDKQATTVELFLFHLTSG
;
A
#
# COMPACT_ATOMS: atom_id res chain seq x y z
N ASP A 1 12.71 23.01 -3.00
CA ASP A 1 11.29 22.86 -2.62
C ASP A 1 10.64 21.83 -3.52
N GLU A 2 10.13 20.76 -2.92
CA GLU A 2 9.39 19.70 -3.61
C GLU A 2 7.90 19.87 -3.32
N HIS A 3 7.06 19.59 -4.32
CA HIS A 3 5.60 19.71 -4.21
C HIS A 3 4.95 18.37 -4.53
N PHE A 4 4.07 17.91 -3.65
CA PHE A 4 3.31 16.67 -3.81
C PHE A 4 1.82 17.00 -3.93
N ILE A 5 1.17 16.45 -4.95
CA ILE A 5 -0.27 16.67 -5.22
C ILE A 5 -0.99 15.34 -5.05
N PHE A 6 -1.97 15.31 -4.14
CA PHE A 6 -2.81 14.14 -3.90
C PHE A 6 -4.24 14.42 -4.37
N GLN A 7 -4.74 13.61 -5.30
CA GLN A 7 -6.15 13.64 -5.67
C GLN A 7 -6.97 12.90 -4.61
N VAL A 8 -7.69 13.64 -3.77
CA VAL A 8 -8.51 13.08 -2.70
C VAL A 8 -9.93 13.62 -2.81
N SER A 9 -10.93 12.77 -2.52
CA SER A 9 -12.32 13.21 -2.48
C SER A 9 -12.55 14.17 -1.32
N SER A 10 -13.20 15.31 -1.58
CA SER A 10 -13.62 16.25 -0.55
C SER A 10 -14.51 15.61 0.52
N LYS A 11 -15.22 14.52 0.19
CA LYS A 11 -16.09 13.79 1.13
C LYS A 11 -15.31 12.99 2.16
N THR A 12 -14.09 12.55 1.84
CA THR A 12 -13.31 11.63 2.70
C THR A 12 -12.03 12.26 3.23
N VAL A 13 -11.64 13.45 2.74
CA VAL A 13 -10.36 14.10 3.10
C VAL A 13 -10.20 14.32 4.60
N THR A 14 -11.27 14.70 5.31
CA THR A 14 -11.27 14.92 6.76
C THR A 14 -11.09 13.64 7.58
N GLN A 15 -11.26 12.47 6.95
CA GLN A 15 -11.02 11.16 7.58
C GLN A 15 -9.60 10.66 7.34
N ARG A 16 -8.75 11.45 6.65
CA ARG A 16 -7.37 11.06 6.31
C ARG A 16 -6.37 11.73 7.24
N VAL A 17 -5.20 11.11 7.31
CA VAL A 17 -4.02 11.62 8.00
C VAL A 17 -2.92 11.72 6.95
N LEU A 18 -2.27 12.87 6.86
CA LEU A 18 -1.05 13.01 6.09
C LEU A 18 0.11 12.52 6.97
N LYS A 19 0.83 11.52 6.50
CA LYS A 19 1.97 10.93 7.21
C LYS A 19 3.25 11.27 6.46
N PHE A 20 4.17 11.94 7.13
CA PHE A 20 5.55 12.13 6.65
C PHE A 20 6.46 11.21 7.44
N SER A 21 7.20 10.36 6.74
CA SER A 21 8.21 9.50 7.35
C SER A 21 9.57 9.86 6.77
N ILE A 22 10.53 10.13 7.64
CA ILE A 22 11.89 10.47 7.25
C ILE A 22 12.76 9.23 7.42
N TYR A 23 13.41 8.81 6.34
CA TYR A 23 14.28 7.64 6.33
C TYR A 23 15.72 8.04 6.07
N HIS A 24 16.63 7.40 6.78
CA HIS A 24 18.04 7.32 6.43
C HIS A 24 18.28 6.03 5.63
N VAL A 25 18.94 6.14 4.49
CA VAL A 25 19.36 4.98 3.71
C VAL A 25 20.80 4.65 4.10
N ASP A 26 21.01 3.49 4.72
CA ASP A 26 22.35 3.08 5.13
C ASP A 26 23.22 2.61 3.95
N ARG A 27 24.48 2.28 4.23
CA ARG A 27 25.44 1.79 3.21
C ARG A 27 25.00 0.49 2.53
N GLN A 28 24.10 -0.29 3.14
CA GLN A 28 23.54 -1.52 2.60
C GLN A 28 22.20 -1.28 1.86
N ARG A 29 21.84 -0.01 1.61
CA ARG A 29 20.56 0.41 1.01
C ARG A 29 19.34 0.01 1.85
N LYS A 30 19.53 -0.19 3.16
CA LYS A 30 18.43 -0.43 4.08
C LYS A 30 17.86 0.91 4.54
N HIS A 31 16.53 1.03 4.46
CA HIS A 31 15.81 2.20 4.95
C HIS A 31 15.62 2.08 6.47
N GLN A 32 16.22 3.00 7.22
CA GLN A 32 16.02 3.14 8.65
C GLN A 32 15.14 4.37 8.91
N LEU A 33 14.02 4.20 9.61
CA LEU A 33 13.17 5.31 10.00
C LEU A 33 13.92 6.19 11.03
N LEU A 34 14.07 7.48 10.73
CA LEU A 34 14.59 8.49 11.66
C LEU A 34 13.47 9.10 12.52
N GLY A 35 12.26 9.18 11.96
CA GLY A 35 11.08 9.64 12.66
C GLY A 35 9.93 9.91 11.70
N GLN A 36 8.76 10.16 12.26
CA GLN A 36 7.54 10.43 11.51
C GLN A 36 6.77 11.63 12.06
N VAL A 37 5.92 12.21 11.23
CA VAL A 37 4.94 13.24 11.60
C VAL A 37 3.58 12.82 11.07
N LEU A 38 2.59 12.78 11.96
CA LEU A 38 1.20 12.53 11.62
C LEU A 38 0.43 13.85 11.65
N PHE A 39 -0.29 14.15 10.57
CA PHE A 39 -1.08 15.35 10.42
C PHE A 39 -2.53 15.01 10.05
N PRO A 40 -3.43 14.83 11.03
CA PRO A 40 -4.83 14.54 10.79
C PRO A 40 -5.54 15.70 10.08
N LEU A 41 -6.22 15.42 8.97
CA LEU A 41 -6.91 16.43 8.16
C LEU A 41 -8.33 16.77 8.67
N LYS A 42 -8.75 16.19 9.80
CA LYS A 42 -10.13 16.27 10.32
C LYS A 42 -10.63 17.69 10.55
N ASN A 43 -9.75 18.55 11.05
CA ASN A 43 -10.11 19.91 11.46
C ASN A 43 -9.49 20.99 10.55
N GLU A 44 -8.91 20.59 9.42
CA GLU A 44 -8.21 21.51 8.54
C GLU A 44 -9.15 22.12 7.51
N THR A 45 -9.24 23.45 7.49
CA THR A 45 -9.93 24.19 6.44
C THR A 45 -9.04 24.22 5.19
N LEU A 46 -9.24 23.27 4.28
CA LEU A 46 -8.55 23.19 2.99
C LEU A 46 -9.12 24.14 1.92
N VAL A 47 -9.94 25.11 2.34
CA VAL A 47 -10.63 26.06 1.46
C VAL A 47 -9.84 27.36 1.44
N GLY A 48 -9.38 27.75 0.25
CA GLY A 48 -8.61 28.97 0.00
C GLY A 48 -7.13 28.69 -0.31
N ASP A 49 -6.55 29.45 -1.22
CA ASP A 49 -5.18 29.28 -1.76
C ASP A 49 -4.08 29.78 -0.79
N CYS A 50 -4.33 29.66 0.52
CA CYS A 50 -3.42 30.12 1.55
C CYS A 50 -2.37 29.03 1.82
N ARG A 51 -1.18 29.20 1.23
CA ARG A 51 0.01 28.42 1.57
C ARG A 51 0.30 28.54 3.07
N ARG A 52 0.04 27.46 3.83
CA ARG A 52 0.38 27.38 5.26
C ARG A 52 1.71 26.68 5.45
N VAL A 53 2.53 27.20 6.35
CA VAL A 53 3.78 26.57 6.82
C VAL A 53 3.56 26.13 8.25
N ILE A 54 3.78 24.83 8.52
CA ILE A 54 3.56 24.22 9.84
C ILE A 54 4.86 23.51 10.23
N TRP A 55 5.36 23.82 11.43
CA TRP A 55 6.49 23.12 12.04
C TRP A 55 5.98 22.01 12.98
N ARG A 56 6.61 20.85 12.92
CA ARG A 56 6.33 19.68 13.76
C ARG A 56 7.65 18.97 14.07
N ASP A 57 7.79 18.53 15.31
CA ASP A 57 8.90 17.69 15.73
C ASP A 57 8.72 16.26 15.19
N LEU A 58 9.83 15.56 14.98
CA LEU A 58 9.81 14.16 14.54
C LEU A 58 9.56 13.25 15.73
N GLU A 59 8.56 12.37 15.59
CA GLU A 59 8.27 11.33 16.57
C GLU A 59 9.11 10.08 16.25
N ALA A 60 9.84 9.57 17.25
CA ALA A 60 10.82 8.50 17.07
C ALA A 60 10.20 7.09 16.96
N GLU A 61 8.98 6.89 17.47
CA GLU A 61 8.30 5.60 17.46
C GLU A 61 7.25 5.54 16.35
N SER A 62 7.23 4.44 15.61
CA SER A 62 5.99 4.01 14.97
C SER A 62 5.06 3.54 16.09
N LEU A 63 4.35 4.48 16.74
CA LEU A 63 3.20 4.18 17.60
C LEU A 63 2.02 3.60 16.80
N GLU A 64 2.25 3.11 15.58
CA GLU A 64 1.22 2.43 14.83
C GLU A 64 0.85 1.16 15.61
N PRO A 65 -0.37 1.08 16.15
CA PRO A 65 -0.83 -0.17 16.70
C PRO A 65 -0.73 -1.24 15.60
N PRO A 66 -0.43 -2.51 15.95
CA PRO A 66 -0.45 -3.60 14.99
C PRO A 66 -1.70 -3.52 14.12
N SER A 67 -1.55 -3.75 12.81
CA SER A 67 -2.67 -3.71 11.87
C SER A 67 -3.86 -4.49 12.42
N GLU A 68 -5.00 -3.82 12.59
CA GLU A 68 -6.24 -4.45 13.05
C GLU A 68 -6.79 -5.50 12.05
N PHE A 69 -6.24 -5.53 10.83
CA PHE A 69 -6.68 -6.38 9.73
C PHE A 69 -5.67 -7.48 9.37
N GLY A 70 -4.54 -7.55 10.08
CA GLY A 70 -3.45 -8.49 9.81
C GLY A 70 -2.38 -7.94 8.86
N ASP A 71 -1.37 -8.76 8.58
CA ASP A 71 -0.18 -8.41 7.81
C ASP A 71 -0.11 -9.21 6.50
N LEU A 72 0.36 -8.57 5.42
CA LEU A 72 0.66 -9.24 4.14
C LEU A 72 2.15 -9.14 3.84
N GLN A 73 2.81 -10.28 3.66
CA GLN A 73 4.21 -10.39 3.30
C GLN A 73 4.36 -10.61 1.78
N PHE A 74 5.16 -9.76 1.14
CA PHE A 74 5.46 -9.84 -0.29
C PHE A 74 6.87 -9.31 -0.59
N CYS A 75 7.39 -9.62 -1.78
CA CYS A 75 8.66 -9.10 -2.29
C CYS A 75 8.43 -8.42 -3.64
N LEU A 76 9.28 -7.44 -3.96
CA LEU A 76 9.31 -6.75 -5.25
C LEU A 76 10.71 -6.80 -5.82
N SER A 77 10.81 -6.95 -7.14
CA SER A 77 12.06 -6.81 -7.89
C SER A 77 11.74 -6.19 -9.25
N TYR A 78 12.53 -5.24 -9.68
CA TYR A 78 12.44 -4.69 -11.04
C TYR A 78 13.70 -5.07 -11.84
N ASN A 79 13.52 -5.36 -13.13
CA ASN A 79 14.61 -5.65 -14.05
C ASN A 79 14.50 -4.70 -15.25
N ASP A 80 15.40 -3.72 -15.30
CA ASP A 80 15.45 -2.65 -16.30
C ASP A 80 15.61 -3.20 -17.72
N TYR A 81 16.52 -4.14 -17.92
CA TYR A 81 16.82 -4.74 -19.23
C TYR A 81 15.59 -5.42 -19.86
N LEU A 82 14.66 -5.88 -19.02
CA LEU A 82 13.48 -6.61 -19.47
C LEU A 82 12.18 -5.83 -19.25
N SER A 83 12.27 -4.56 -18.82
CA SER A 83 11.13 -3.72 -18.43
C SER A 83 10.10 -4.47 -17.59
N ARG A 84 10.56 -5.15 -16.54
CA ARG A 84 9.73 -6.13 -15.81
C ARG A 84 9.75 -5.92 -14.31
N LEU A 85 8.57 -5.66 -13.76
CA LEU A 85 8.28 -5.68 -12.33
C LEU A 85 7.80 -7.09 -11.92
N THR A 86 8.51 -7.71 -11.00
CA THR A 86 8.15 -8.99 -10.39
C THR A 86 7.68 -8.78 -8.97
N VAL A 87 6.52 -9.36 -8.64
CA VAL A 87 5.87 -9.32 -7.34
C VAL A 87 5.75 -10.75 -6.84
N VAL A 88 6.30 -11.06 -5.66
CA VAL A 88 6.13 -12.36 -5.01
C VAL A 88 5.23 -12.19 -3.82
N VAL A 89 4.03 -12.77 -3.84
CA VAL A 89 3.11 -12.79 -2.70
C VAL A 89 3.42 -14.03 -1.87
N LEU A 90 3.93 -13.84 -0.65
CA LEU A 90 4.43 -14.94 0.18
C LEU A 90 3.32 -15.51 1.07
N ARG A 91 2.81 -14.70 2.00
CA ARG A 91 1.80 -15.13 2.99
C ARG A 91 1.11 -13.92 3.62
N ALA A 92 -0.06 -14.14 4.22
CA ALA A 92 -0.63 -13.22 5.17
C ALA A 92 -0.64 -13.82 6.58
N ARG A 93 -0.71 -12.97 7.62
CA ARG A 93 -0.73 -13.39 9.03
C ARG A 93 -1.77 -12.60 9.80
N GLY A 94 -2.51 -13.29 10.67
CA GLY A 94 -3.43 -12.66 11.61
C GLY A 94 -4.55 -11.88 10.90
N LEU A 95 -5.00 -12.36 9.73
CA LEU A 95 -6.11 -11.74 9.05
C LEU A 95 -7.35 -11.77 9.93
N ARG A 96 -7.97 -10.61 10.14
CA ARG A 96 -9.23 -10.54 10.88
C ARG A 96 -10.36 -11.12 10.02
N LEU A 97 -10.96 -12.20 10.50
CA LEU A 97 -12.17 -12.78 9.94
C LEU A 97 -13.36 -12.26 10.74
N GLN A 98 -14.49 -11.97 10.09
CA GLN A 98 -15.75 -11.83 10.82
C GLN A 98 -16.25 -13.21 11.22
N GLU A 99 -16.49 -13.40 12.52
CA GLU A 99 -16.85 -14.68 13.14
C GLU A 99 -18.26 -15.17 12.77
N ASP A 100 -19.08 -14.35 12.11
CA ASP A 100 -20.52 -14.59 11.98
C ASP A 100 -20.95 -15.20 10.63
N ARG A 101 -20.04 -15.27 9.64
CA ARG A 101 -20.28 -15.96 8.36
C ARG A 101 -19.00 -16.64 7.89
N GLY A 102 -19.02 -17.97 7.87
CA GLY A 102 -17.85 -18.79 7.53
C GLY A 102 -17.14 -18.30 6.28
N ILE A 103 -15.87 -17.91 6.41
CA ILE A 103 -15.06 -17.52 5.27
C ILE A 103 -14.81 -18.75 4.40
N VAL A 104 -15.25 -18.64 3.16
CA VAL A 104 -15.07 -19.68 2.15
C VAL A 104 -13.63 -19.67 1.69
N SER A 105 -13.11 -18.50 1.31
CA SER A 105 -11.74 -18.41 0.78
C SER A 105 -11.12 -17.01 0.86
N VAL A 106 -9.79 -16.95 0.84
CA VAL A 106 -9.02 -15.70 0.84
C VAL A 106 -7.98 -15.72 -0.29
N PHE A 107 -7.89 -14.63 -1.04
CA PHE A 107 -6.88 -14.47 -2.10
C PHE A 107 -6.40 -13.02 -2.16
N VAL A 108 -5.24 -12.80 -2.79
CA VAL A 108 -4.68 -11.46 -2.99
C VAL A 108 -4.85 -11.05 -4.45
N LYS A 109 -5.38 -9.85 -4.68
CA LYS A 109 -5.38 -9.18 -6.00
C LYS A 109 -4.19 -8.23 -6.07
N VAL A 110 -3.37 -8.38 -7.10
CA VAL A 110 -2.21 -7.52 -7.40
C VAL A 110 -2.54 -6.70 -8.64
N SER A 111 -2.69 -5.39 -8.47
CA SER A 111 -3.13 -4.47 -9.53
C SER A 111 -2.07 -3.42 -9.82
N LEU A 112 -1.58 -3.39 -11.06
CA LEU A 112 -0.72 -2.33 -11.58
C LEU A 112 -1.60 -1.23 -12.19
N MET A 113 -1.31 0.00 -11.80
CA MET A 113 -1.90 1.22 -12.30
C MET A 113 -0.78 2.11 -12.85
N ASN A 114 -1.08 2.93 -13.85
CA ASN A 114 -0.18 3.95 -14.37
C ASN A 114 -0.97 5.25 -14.56
N HIS A 115 -0.52 6.36 -13.99
CA HIS A 115 -1.26 7.64 -13.98
C HIS A 115 -2.73 7.46 -13.51
N ASN A 116 -2.95 6.69 -12.43
CA ASN A 116 -4.28 6.31 -11.92
C ASN A 116 -5.18 5.54 -12.91
N LYS A 117 -4.65 5.09 -14.05
CA LYS A 117 -5.35 4.22 -14.99
C LYS A 117 -4.99 2.77 -14.75
N PHE A 118 -6.01 1.92 -14.81
CA PHE A 118 -5.84 0.49 -14.67
C PHE A 118 -5.02 -0.09 -15.83
N VAL A 119 -3.93 -0.78 -15.50
CA VAL A 119 -3.09 -1.48 -16.49
C VAL A 119 -3.41 -2.97 -16.47
N LYS A 120 -3.22 -3.63 -15.32
CA LYS A 120 -3.39 -5.08 -15.22
C LYS A 120 -3.65 -5.52 -13.79
N CYS A 121 -4.54 -6.49 -13.63
CA CYS A 121 -4.77 -7.20 -12.36
C CYS A 121 -4.39 -8.67 -12.53
N LYS A 122 -3.76 -9.21 -11.50
CA LYS A 122 -3.58 -10.66 -11.31
C LYS A 122 -4.07 -11.04 -9.92
N LYS A 123 -4.37 -12.31 -9.69
CA LYS A 123 -4.80 -12.81 -8.39
C LYS A 123 -4.07 -14.08 -8.03
N THR A 124 -3.87 -14.30 -6.74
CA THR A 124 -3.40 -15.59 -6.23
C THR A 124 -4.48 -16.65 -6.36
N SER A 125 -4.07 -17.90 -6.17
CA SER A 125 -4.94 -18.99 -5.77
C SER A 125 -5.66 -18.61 -4.47
N ALA A 126 -6.90 -19.10 -4.34
CA ALA A 126 -7.70 -18.88 -3.15
C ALA A 126 -7.38 -19.96 -2.10
N VAL A 127 -7.14 -19.53 -0.87
CA VAL A 127 -6.89 -20.41 0.28
C VAL A 127 -8.15 -20.46 1.13
N LEU A 128 -8.64 -21.66 1.44
CA LEU A 128 -9.89 -21.83 2.18
C LEU A 128 -9.70 -21.60 3.68
N GLY A 129 -10.62 -20.85 4.31
CA GLY A 129 -10.79 -20.80 5.77
C GLY A 129 -9.56 -20.46 6.64
N SER A 130 -8.55 -19.77 6.10
CA SER A 130 -7.30 -19.52 6.83
C SER A 130 -7.06 -18.03 7.12
N ILE A 131 -6.71 -17.72 8.37
CA ILE A 131 -6.21 -16.40 8.82
C ILE A 131 -4.71 -16.20 8.57
N ASN A 132 -4.02 -17.27 8.19
CA ASN A 132 -2.59 -17.27 7.90
C ASN A 132 -2.32 -17.94 6.53
N PRO A 133 -2.93 -17.46 5.43
CA PRO A 133 -2.78 -18.10 4.13
C PRO A 133 -1.34 -17.97 3.63
N VAL A 134 -0.83 -19.04 3.03
CA VAL A 134 0.47 -19.09 2.35
C VAL A 134 0.20 -19.21 0.86
N TYR A 135 0.79 -18.31 0.08
CA TYR A 135 0.60 -18.22 -1.37
C TYR A 135 1.88 -18.66 -2.11
N ASN A 136 3.02 -18.05 -1.79
CA ASN A 136 4.29 -18.24 -2.51
C ASN A 136 4.14 -18.11 -4.04
N GLU A 137 3.34 -17.16 -4.50
CA GLU A 137 3.03 -16.96 -5.91
C GLU A 137 3.77 -15.78 -6.50
N THR A 138 4.28 -15.94 -7.72
CA THR A 138 5.06 -14.91 -8.41
C THR A 138 4.29 -14.34 -9.60
N PHE A 139 4.23 -13.02 -9.67
CA PHE A 139 3.55 -12.25 -10.72
C PHE A 139 4.52 -11.32 -11.44
N SER A 140 4.57 -11.40 -12.76
CA SER A 140 5.35 -10.48 -13.59
C SER A 140 4.48 -9.49 -14.35
N PHE A 141 4.81 -8.21 -14.28
CA PHE A 141 4.18 -7.11 -15.02
C PHE A 141 5.21 -6.46 -15.92
N LYS A 142 4.81 -6.13 -17.16
CA LYS A 142 5.60 -5.24 -18.00
C LYS A 142 5.38 -3.82 -17.50
N ALA A 143 6.46 -3.11 -17.20
CA ALA A 143 6.46 -1.71 -16.79
C ALA A 143 7.75 -1.11 -17.34
N ASP A 144 7.65 -0.11 -18.22
CA ASP A 144 8.83 0.51 -18.80
C ASP A 144 9.46 1.46 -17.79
N ALA A 145 10.80 1.60 -17.83
CA ALA A 145 11.54 2.39 -16.84
C ALA A 145 11.07 3.86 -16.79
N THR A 146 10.63 4.38 -17.93
CA THR A 146 10.08 5.75 -18.08
C THR A 146 8.69 5.93 -17.48
N GLU A 147 8.00 4.85 -17.12
CA GLU A 147 6.67 4.88 -16.52
C GLU A 147 6.68 4.55 -15.02
N LEU A 148 7.84 4.15 -14.47
CA LEU A 148 7.93 3.72 -13.07
C LEU A 148 7.67 4.85 -12.07
N ASP A 149 7.93 6.10 -12.47
CA ASP A 149 7.67 7.30 -11.69
C ASP A 149 6.18 7.56 -11.45
N THR A 150 5.35 7.05 -12.35
CA THR A 150 3.90 7.25 -12.41
C THR A 150 3.10 5.96 -12.24
N ALA A 151 3.81 4.84 -12.08
CA ALA A 151 3.24 3.53 -11.77
C ALA A 151 2.89 3.41 -10.28
N SER A 152 1.79 2.70 -9.99
CA SER A 152 1.42 2.30 -8.63
C SER A 152 0.94 0.85 -8.58
N LEU A 153 1.25 0.14 -7.50
CA LEU A 153 0.95 -1.28 -7.33
C LEU A 153 0.11 -1.51 -6.07
N SER A 154 -1.16 -1.85 -6.24
CA SER A 154 -2.08 -2.17 -5.13
C SER A 154 -2.15 -3.67 -4.87
N LEU A 155 -2.05 -4.10 -3.61
CA LEU A 155 -2.21 -5.49 -3.16
C LEU A 155 -3.42 -5.61 -2.23
N THR A 156 -4.54 -6.09 -2.75
CA THR A 156 -5.81 -6.18 -2.02
C THR A 156 -6.06 -7.59 -1.52
N VAL A 157 -6.29 -7.77 -0.21
CA VAL A 157 -6.71 -9.05 0.37
C VAL A 157 -8.23 -9.15 0.27
N VAL A 158 -8.72 -10.14 -0.47
CA VAL A 158 -10.16 -10.35 -0.68
C VAL A 158 -10.60 -11.59 0.10
N GLN A 159 -11.64 -11.44 0.91
CA GLN A 159 -12.27 -12.52 1.66
C GLN A 159 -13.62 -12.86 1.00
N ASN A 160 -13.75 -14.07 0.47
CA ASN A 160 -15.00 -14.56 -0.08
C ASN A 160 -15.81 -15.24 1.04
N MET A 161 -17.04 -14.78 1.26
CA MET A 161 -17.96 -15.33 2.25
C MET A 161 -19.13 -16.03 1.53
N GLU A 162 -19.84 -16.93 2.20
CA GLU A 162 -21.10 -17.45 1.66
C GLU A 162 -22.11 -16.30 1.52
N GLY A 163 -22.50 -16.00 0.27
CA GLY A 163 -23.58 -15.05 -0.04
C GLY A 163 -23.17 -13.58 -0.24
N ASP A 164 -21.92 -13.17 0.01
CA ASP A 164 -21.46 -11.81 -0.33
C ASP A 164 -19.93 -11.71 -0.54
N LYS A 165 -19.49 -10.74 -1.34
CA LYS A 165 -18.06 -10.48 -1.63
C LYS A 165 -17.60 -9.24 -0.88
N GLN A 166 -16.81 -9.41 0.18
CA GLN A 166 -16.17 -8.29 0.85
C GLN A 166 -14.67 -8.24 0.57
N ALA A 167 -14.16 -7.04 0.27
CA ALA A 167 -12.75 -6.83 -0.03
C ALA A 167 -12.15 -5.88 1.00
N THR A 168 -11.09 -6.32 1.67
CA THR A 168 -10.25 -5.45 2.49
C THR A 168 -9.11 -4.95 1.62
N THR A 169 -9.25 -3.72 1.13
CA THR A 169 -8.24 -3.11 0.27
C THR A 169 -7.09 -2.57 1.11
N VAL A 170 -5.93 -3.23 1.01
CA VAL A 170 -4.67 -2.61 1.42
C VAL A 170 -4.10 -1.92 0.17
N GLU A 171 -4.29 -0.60 0.09
CA GLU A 171 -3.68 0.19 -0.98
C GLU A 171 -2.24 0.51 -0.59
N LEU A 172 -1.30 -0.25 -1.15
CA LEU A 172 0.09 0.15 -1.16
C LEU A 172 0.27 1.13 -2.31
N PHE A 173 0.60 2.38 -2.00
CA PHE A 173 1.11 3.31 -3.00
C PHE A 173 2.61 3.12 -3.04
N LEU A 174 3.11 2.55 -4.14
CA LEU A 174 4.54 2.48 -4.38
C LEU A 174 5.01 3.88 -4.77
N PHE A 175 5.31 4.72 -3.79
CA PHE A 175 6.02 5.97 -4.07
C PHE A 175 7.51 5.65 -4.19
N HIS A 176 8.02 5.91 -5.39
CA HIS A 176 9.44 5.98 -5.73
C HIS A 176 10.26 4.72 -5.42
N LEU A 177 10.24 3.78 -6.37
CA LEU A 177 11.48 3.07 -6.72
C LEU A 177 12.37 4.10 -7.44
N THR A 178 13.01 5.00 -6.70
CA THR A 178 14.12 5.75 -7.29
C THR A 178 15.25 4.76 -7.54
N SER A 179 15.47 4.50 -8.82
CA SER A 179 16.75 4.04 -9.33
C SER A 179 17.83 4.95 -8.75
N GLY A 180 18.68 4.36 -7.93
CA GLY A 180 19.93 4.91 -7.43
C GLY A 180 20.92 3.77 -7.33
#